data_AF-A0A2M8NPP4-F1
#
_entry.id   AF-A0A2M8NPP4-F1
#
_cell.length_a   1.000
_cell.length_b   1.000
_cell.length_c   1.000
_cell.angle_alpha   90.00
_cell.angle_beta   90.00
_cell.angle_gamma   90.00
#
_symmetry.space_group_name_H-M   'P 1'
#
loop_
_entity.id
_entity.type
_entity.pdbx_description
1 polymer ?
#
loop_
_entity_poly.entity_id
_entity_poly.type
_entity_poly.pdbx_seq_one_letter_code
_entity_poly.pdbx_strand_id
1 'polypeptide(L)'
;MHWHYTAYGLTIAADLPLPNLRPLAEAPTSADVTILTRADPPAVSAWMPHPRFVSRRPQDQNGSAWLTIWTDESGGCTRLRYRDGVEFIIDPDARTLWMRSPPHFSTAYAETYLLNQGFGFIMRLRGQTCLHASAVCIDGEAVLFSAPSGYGKSTLAAYFALRHQHPVITDDIAPLFAQGDAAWIKPGYPRLRLTPESAEAFFGRDHALQLTAEDWDKFYLPLHDALGAGQFSTQPLRVRAVYLLRTWGDQPTIAPLAPA
;
A
#
# COMPACT_ATOMS: atom_id res chain seq x y z
N MET A 1 22.51 -10.84 -4.11
CA MET A 1 21.57 -10.87 -5.24
C MET A 1 20.45 -9.91 -4.91
N HIS A 2 20.11 -9.01 -5.82
CA HIS A 2 19.00 -8.07 -5.65
C HIS A 2 17.85 -8.47 -6.58
N TRP A 3 16.64 -8.43 -6.05
CA TRP A 3 15.41 -8.60 -6.83
C TRP A 3 14.90 -7.23 -7.26
N HIS A 4 14.35 -7.12 -8.47
CA HIS A 4 13.91 -5.85 -9.06
C HIS A 4 12.43 -5.90 -9.42
N TYR A 5 11.70 -4.85 -9.03
CA TYR A 5 10.26 -4.77 -9.14
C TYR A 5 9.80 -3.39 -9.60
N THR A 6 8.52 -3.27 -9.94
CA THR A 6 7.85 -1.99 -10.14
C THR A 6 6.55 -1.94 -9.35
N ALA A 7 6.33 -0.82 -8.66
CA ALA A 7 5.07 -0.48 -8.01
C ALA A 7 5.00 1.03 -7.78
N TYR A 8 3.80 1.59 -7.78
CA TYR A 8 3.55 3.00 -7.50
C TYR A 8 4.32 3.97 -8.42
N GLY A 9 4.64 3.52 -9.63
CA GLY A 9 5.49 4.22 -10.59
C GLY A 9 6.95 4.41 -10.13
N LEU A 10 7.45 3.54 -9.26
CA LEU A 10 8.85 3.46 -8.84
C LEU A 10 9.45 2.12 -9.26
N THR A 11 10.73 2.15 -9.62
CA THR A 11 11.58 0.95 -9.70
C THR A 11 12.13 0.63 -8.30
N ILE A 12 12.03 -0.63 -7.90
CA ILE A 12 12.34 -1.08 -6.53
C ILE A 12 13.40 -2.18 -6.61
N ALA A 13 14.52 -2.00 -5.92
CA ALA A 13 15.48 -3.06 -5.64
C ALA A 13 15.27 -3.58 -4.21
N ALA A 14 15.38 -4.89 -3.98
CA ALA A 14 15.26 -5.49 -2.66
C ALA A 14 16.35 -6.53 -2.42
N ASP A 15 16.80 -6.71 -1.18
CA ASP A 15 17.74 -7.78 -0.76
C ASP A 15 17.03 -9.06 -0.27
N LEU A 16 15.72 -9.12 -0.44
CA LEU A 16 14.86 -10.29 -0.26
C LEU A 16 13.81 -10.36 -1.39
N PRO A 17 13.23 -11.53 -1.67
CA PRO A 17 12.13 -11.64 -2.62
C PRO A 17 10.86 -10.98 -2.06
N LEU A 18 10.20 -10.19 -2.90
CA LEU A 18 8.88 -9.59 -2.69
C LEU A 18 7.89 -10.21 -3.71
N PRO A 19 7.38 -11.42 -3.44
CA PRO A 19 6.60 -12.19 -4.42
C PRO A 19 5.29 -11.51 -4.83
N ASN A 20 4.78 -10.57 -4.03
CA ASN A 20 3.53 -9.87 -4.32
C ASN A 20 3.72 -8.67 -5.25
N LEU A 21 4.96 -8.26 -5.51
CA LEU A 21 5.27 -7.20 -6.47
C LEU A 21 5.49 -7.76 -7.87
N ARG A 22 5.19 -6.95 -8.89
CA ARG A 22 5.48 -7.30 -10.27
C ARG A 22 6.99 -7.24 -10.52
N PRO A 23 7.66 -8.36 -10.86
CA PRO A 23 9.07 -8.34 -11.17
C PRO A 23 9.34 -7.57 -12.48
N LEU A 24 10.49 -6.91 -12.54
CA LEU A 24 11.00 -6.36 -13.79
C LEU A 24 11.68 -7.48 -14.59
N ALA A 25 11.43 -7.51 -15.90
CA ALA A 25 12.04 -8.50 -16.80
C ALA A 25 13.57 -8.32 -16.90
N GLU A 26 14.03 -7.08 -16.82
CA GLU A 26 15.44 -6.71 -16.85
C GLU A 26 15.79 -5.87 -15.62
N ALA A 27 17.00 -6.07 -15.09
CA ALA A 27 17.49 -5.26 -13.99
C ALA A 27 17.71 -3.81 -14.47
N PRO A 28 17.14 -2.81 -13.79
CA PRO A 28 17.34 -1.42 -14.16
C PRO A 28 18.79 -0.99 -13.88
N THR A 29 19.26 0.06 -14.58
CA THR A 29 20.57 0.67 -14.30
C THR A 29 20.66 1.25 -12.89
N SER A 30 19.53 1.73 -12.36
CA SER A 30 19.39 2.23 -10.99
C SER A 30 17.94 2.04 -10.52
N ALA A 31 17.75 1.76 -9.23
CA ALA A 31 16.43 1.75 -8.62
C ALA A 31 16.09 3.10 -7.98
N ASP A 32 14.81 3.49 -8.04
CA ASP A 32 14.30 4.68 -7.35
C ASP A 32 14.28 4.49 -5.83
N VAL A 33 14.08 3.24 -5.39
CA VAL A 33 14.02 2.81 -4.00
C VAL A 33 14.76 1.48 -3.83
N THR A 34 15.58 1.39 -2.79
CA THR A 34 16.24 0.15 -2.36
C THR A 34 15.71 -0.27 -0.99
N ILE A 35 15.29 -1.52 -0.87
CA ILE A 35 14.81 -2.13 0.37
C ILE A 35 15.89 -3.06 0.91
N LEU A 36 16.30 -2.85 2.16
CA LEU A 36 17.35 -3.61 2.81
C LEU A 36 16.86 -4.21 4.14
N THR A 37 16.90 -5.54 4.25
CA THR A 37 16.51 -6.29 5.44
C THR A 37 17.69 -6.98 6.12
N ARG A 38 18.82 -7.12 5.41
CA ARG A 38 20.03 -7.81 5.89
C ARG A 38 21.21 -6.88 6.12
N ALA A 39 21.18 -5.67 5.56
CA ALA A 39 22.18 -4.64 5.80
C ALA A 39 21.70 -3.70 6.90
N ASP A 40 22.63 -3.17 7.69
CA ASP A 40 22.35 -2.13 8.68
C ASP A 40 22.24 -0.74 8.01
N PRO A 41 21.41 0.16 8.57
CA PRO A 41 21.39 1.55 8.16
C PRO A 41 22.75 2.22 8.43
N PRO A 42 23.06 3.35 7.75
CA PRO A 42 24.23 4.15 8.10
C PRO A 42 24.21 4.52 9.58
N ALA A 43 25.39 4.64 10.18
CA ALA A 43 25.53 5.03 11.58
C ALA A 43 24.90 6.42 11.79
N VAL A 44 23.82 6.46 12.58
CA VAL A 44 23.18 7.70 13.03
C VAL A 44 23.80 8.09 14.37
N SER A 45 24.40 9.28 14.45
CA SER A 45 25.10 9.75 15.65
C SER A 45 24.18 9.82 16.87
N ALA A 46 22.97 10.34 16.68
CA ALA A 46 21.91 10.38 17.68
C ALA A 46 20.54 10.61 17.03
N TRP A 47 19.52 9.96 17.59
CA TRP A 47 18.12 10.27 17.30
C TRP A 47 17.68 11.45 18.18
N MET A 48 16.84 12.35 17.66
CA MET A 48 16.29 13.41 18.49
C MET A 48 15.59 12.82 19.72
N PRO A 49 15.78 13.40 20.92
CA PRO A 49 15.26 12.82 22.17
C PRO A 49 13.72 12.79 22.22
N HIS A 50 13.07 13.73 21.54
CA HIS A 50 11.63 13.82 21.46
C HIS A 50 11.15 13.31 20.09
N PRO A 51 10.19 12.37 20.04
CA PRO A 51 9.63 11.90 18.78
C PRO A 51 8.90 13.03 18.06
N ARG A 52 9.00 13.06 16.73
CA ARG A 52 8.21 13.94 15.85
C ARG A 52 6.74 13.60 15.88
N PHE A 53 6.41 12.33 16.08
CA PHE A 53 5.03 11.86 16.13
C PHE A 53 4.91 10.64 17.04
N VAL A 54 3.80 10.60 17.79
CA VAL A 54 3.37 9.47 18.61
C VAL A 54 1.91 9.23 18.28
N SER A 55 1.57 8.04 17.79
CA SER A 55 0.19 7.70 17.47
C SER A 55 -0.66 7.72 18.74
N ARG A 56 -1.80 8.41 18.70
CA ARG A 56 -2.72 8.52 19.85
C ARG A 56 -3.67 7.33 19.97
N ARG A 57 -3.97 6.65 18.86
CA ARG A 57 -4.80 5.44 18.81
C ARG A 57 -4.39 4.55 17.61
N PRO A 58 -4.56 3.22 17.72
CA PRO A 58 -4.89 2.48 18.94
C PRO A 58 -3.71 2.49 19.93
N GLN A 59 -3.97 2.70 21.22
CA GLN A 59 -3.02 2.42 22.30
C GLN A 59 -3.29 1.03 22.86
N ASP A 60 -2.29 0.32 23.38
CA ASP A 60 -2.55 -0.90 24.14
C ASP A 60 -3.08 -0.56 25.55
N GLN A 61 -3.35 -1.60 26.34
CA GLN A 61 -3.79 -1.46 27.72
C GLN A 61 -2.76 -0.75 28.62
N ASN A 62 -1.49 -0.71 28.21
CA ASN A 62 -0.38 -0.09 28.92
C ASN A 62 -0.07 1.34 28.40
N GLY A 63 -0.86 1.87 27.46
CA GLY A 63 -0.66 3.19 26.87
C GLY A 63 0.43 3.25 25.79
N SER A 64 1.01 2.11 25.37
CA SER A 64 2.03 2.07 24.32
C SER A 64 1.43 2.47 22.97
N ALA A 65 2.05 3.46 22.34
CA ALA A 65 1.67 3.95 21.02
C ALA A 65 1.89 2.88 19.95
N TRP A 66 0.94 2.76 19.02
CA TRP A 66 1.06 1.88 17.86
C TRP A 66 2.26 2.21 16.97
N LEU A 67 2.49 3.50 16.70
CA LEU A 67 3.58 4.00 15.87
C LEU A 67 4.23 5.21 16.55
N THR A 68 5.56 5.21 16.59
CA THR A 68 6.35 6.37 16.99
C THR A 68 7.37 6.71 15.91
N ILE A 69 7.57 8.00 15.64
CA ILE A 69 8.42 8.51 14.56
C ILE A 69 9.49 9.43 15.14
N TRP A 70 10.74 9.22 14.74
CA TRP A 70 11.86 10.09 15.06
C TRP A 70 12.54 10.58 13.80
N THR A 71 13.15 11.75 13.90
CA THR A 71 14.19 12.21 12.98
C THR A 71 15.53 12.20 13.72
N ASP A 72 16.63 12.01 13.00
CA ASP A 72 17.95 12.16 13.61
C ASP A 72 18.30 13.63 13.85
N GLU A 73 19.37 13.88 14.61
CA GLU A 73 19.81 15.25 14.93
C GLU A 73 20.28 16.02 13.69
N SER A 74 20.81 15.33 12.68
CA SER A 74 21.16 15.95 11.40
C SER A 74 19.92 16.33 10.56
N GLY A 75 18.74 15.83 10.94
CA GLY A 75 17.46 16.06 10.25
C GLY A 75 17.29 15.28 8.96
N GLY A 76 18.20 14.33 8.68
CA GLY A 76 18.24 13.54 7.47
C GLY A 76 17.44 12.23 7.55
N CYS A 77 17.71 11.37 8.51
CA CYS A 77 17.10 10.04 8.57
C CYS A 77 15.78 10.04 9.36
N THR A 78 14.80 9.25 8.90
CA THR A 78 13.53 9.05 9.59
C THR A 78 13.42 7.62 10.12
N ARG A 79 13.12 7.45 11.40
CA ARG A 79 12.84 6.15 12.03
C ARG A 79 11.37 6.00 12.37
N LEU A 80 10.76 4.91 11.93
CA LEU A 80 9.39 4.49 12.23
C LEU A 80 9.46 3.23 13.08
N ARG A 81 8.94 3.25 14.30
CA ARG A 81 8.88 2.06 15.15
C ARG A 81 7.43 1.72 15.49
N TYR A 82 7.03 0.51 15.15
CA TYR A 82 5.75 -0.06 15.50
C TYR A 82 5.84 -0.80 16.84
N ARG A 83 4.72 -0.81 17.56
CA ARG A 83 4.62 -1.47 18.87
C ARG A 83 4.95 -2.96 18.82
N ASP A 84 4.61 -3.61 17.73
CA ASP A 84 4.81 -5.04 17.53
C ASP A 84 6.25 -5.41 17.13
N GLY A 85 7.15 -4.42 17.08
CA GLY A 85 8.58 -4.61 16.87
C GLY A 85 9.05 -4.41 15.43
N VAL A 86 8.14 -4.15 14.47
CA VAL A 86 8.56 -3.72 13.13
C VAL A 86 9.20 -2.34 13.22
N GLU A 87 10.34 -2.18 12.56
CA GLU A 87 11.03 -0.90 12.44
C GLU A 87 11.40 -0.63 10.99
N PHE A 88 11.22 0.63 10.59
CA PHE A 88 11.76 1.16 9.35
C PHE A 88 12.71 2.32 9.65
N ILE A 89 13.82 2.38 8.94
CA ILE A 89 14.68 3.55 8.85
C ILE A 89 14.72 3.96 7.38
N ILE A 90 14.51 5.23 7.10
CA ILE A 90 14.45 5.79 5.74
C ILE A 90 15.48 6.91 5.65
N ASP A 91 16.29 6.88 4.60
CA ASP A 91 17.27 7.92 4.31
C ASP A 91 16.60 9.26 3.92
N PRO A 92 17.36 10.39 3.92
CA PRO A 92 16.77 11.71 3.69
C PRO A 92 16.07 11.85 2.34
N ASP A 93 16.59 11.17 1.32
CA ASP A 93 16.07 11.25 -0.05
C ASP A 93 14.96 10.22 -0.32
N ALA A 94 14.59 9.41 0.68
CA ALA A 94 13.67 8.28 0.54
C ALA A 94 14.01 7.39 -0.67
N ARG A 95 15.30 7.11 -0.83
CA ARG A 95 15.91 6.20 -1.80
C ARG A 95 16.25 4.86 -1.19
N THR A 96 16.41 4.81 0.12
CA THR A 96 16.74 3.57 0.85
C THR A 96 15.84 3.42 2.06
N LEU A 97 15.24 2.25 2.21
CA LEU A 97 14.49 1.85 3.38
C LEU A 97 15.12 0.60 3.96
N TRP A 98 15.58 0.71 5.20
CA TRP A 98 15.99 -0.42 6.01
C TRP A 98 14.82 -0.91 6.83
N MET A 99 14.54 -2.20 6.77
CA MET A 99 13.48 -2.83 7.52
C MET A 99 14.05 -3.84 8.51
N ARG A 100 13.50 -3.83 9.73
CA ARG A 100 13.69 -4.87 10.73
C ARG A 100 12.33 -5.39 11.16
N SER A 101 12.17 -6.70 11.18
CA SER A 101 10.99 -7.38 11.69
C SER A 101 11.39 -8.44 12.71
N PRO A 102 10.57 -8.67 13.75
CA PRO A 102 10.76 -9.79 14.66
C PRO A 102 10.83 -11.14 13.92
N PRO A 103 11.62 -12.12 14.43
CA PRO A 103 11.83 -13.41 13.75
C PRO A 103 10.59 -14.32 13.75
N HIS A 104 9.58 -14.02 14.57
CA HIS A 104 8.33 -14.77 14.62
C HIS A 104 7.31 -14.30 13.57
N PHE A 105 7.54 -13.16 12.90
CA PHE A 105 6.72 -12.75 11.79
C PHE A 105 7.08 -13.51 10.52
N SER A 106 6.05 -13.94 9.79
CA SER A 106 6.23 -14.53 8.48
C SER A 106 6.79 -13.48 7.52
N THR A 107 7.47 -13.93 6.45
CA THR A 107 7.95 -13.03 5.38
C THR A 107 6.80 -12.23 4.77
N ALA A 108 5.63 -12.85 4.64
CA ALA A 108 4.41 -12.21 4.14
C ALA A 108 3.87 -11.10 5.05
N TYR A 109 3.90 -11.32 6.38
CA TYR A 109 3.52 -10.32 7.37
C TYR A 109 4.44 -9.10 7.27
N ALA A 110 5.75 -9.34 7.17
CA ALA A 110 6.74 -8.30 6.99
C ALA A 110 6.55 -7.55 5.65
N GLU A 111 6.34 -8.27 4.55
CA GLU A 111 6.05 -7.67 3.25
C GLU A 111 4.79 -6.80 3.29
N THR A 112 3.75 -7.22 4.00
CA THR A 112 2.52 -6.42 4.21
C THR A 112 2.81 -5.09 4.89
N TYR A 113 3.62 -5.10 5.95
CA TYR A 113 4.08 -3.90 6.62
C TYR A 113 4.86 -2.98 5.69
N LEU A 114 5.77 -3.56 4.90
CA LEU A 114 6.58 -2.83 3.94
C LEU A 114 5.69 -2.16 2.88
N LEU A 115 4.83 -2.93 2.20
CA LEU A 115 4.04 -2.48 1.06
C LEU A 115 2.94 -1.47 1.43
N ASN A 116 2.36 -1.56 2.63
CA ASN A 116 1.39 -0.57 3.07
C ASN A 116 2.07 0.58 3.82
N GLN A 117 2.76 0.28 4.90
CA GLN A 117 3.25 1.34 5.78
C GLN A 117 4.57 1.92 5.29
N GLY A 118 5.55 1.07 4.97
CA GLY A 118 6.86 1.50 4.47
C GLY A 118 6.74 2.35 3.22
N PHE A 119 6.02 1.86 2.19
CA PHE A 119 5.80 2.61 0.96
C PHE A 119 4.90 3.83 1.14
N GLY A 120 3.91 3.80 2.04
CA GLY A 120 3.13 4.99 2.39
C GLY A 120 4.03 6.14 2.88
N PHE A 121 5.03 5.82 3.72
CA PHE A 121 6.00 6.80 4.17
C PHE A 121 7.01 7.21 3.10
N ILE A 122 7.52 6.27 2.29
CA ILE A 122 8.38 6.62 1.14
C ILE A 122 7.68 7.64 0.24
N MET A 123 6.42 7.39 -0.13
CA MET A 123 5.64 8.30 -0.96
C MET A 123 5.52 9.68 -0.30
N ARG A 124 5.17 9.70 0.99
CA ARG A 124 5.01 10.95 1.74
C ARG A 124 6.29 11.76 1.83
N LEU A 125 7.43 11.11 2.05
CA LEU A 125 8.75 11.75 2.13
C LEU A 125 9.21 12.27 0.77
N ARG A 126 8.82 11.61 -0.31
CA ARG A 126 9.05 12.07 -1.70
C ARG A 126 8.07 13.16 -2.16
N GLY A 127 7.26 13.71 -1.25
CA GLY A 127 6.29 14.76 -1.55
C GLY A 127 5.09 14.30 -2.39
N GLN A 128 4.89 13.00 -2.56
CA GLN A 128 3.77 12.46 -3.32
C GLN A 128 2.49 12.52 -2.50
N THR A 129 1.43 13.10 -3.05
CA THR A 129 0.09 13.03 -2.46
C THR A 129 -0.49 11.64 -2.69
N CYS A 130 -0.91 10.98 -1.61
CA CYS A 130 -1.56 9.67 -1.68
C CYS A 130 -2.94 9.72 -1.02
N LEU A 131 -3.93 9.10 -1.66
CA LEU A 131 -5.20 8.78 -1.03
C LEU A 131 -5.15 7.37 -0.47
N HIS A 132 -5.76 7.15 0.69
CA HIS A 132 -6.09 5.81 1.14
C HIS A 132 -7.36 5.36 0.39
N ALA A 133 -7.16 4.69 -0.73
CA ALA A 133 -8.22 4.39 -1.69
C ALA A 133 -7.91 3.14 -2.51
N SER A 134 -8.97 2.41 -2.84
CA SER A 134 -8.94 1.42 -3.91
C SER A 134 -9.32 2.11 -5.22
N ALA A 135 -8.79 1.65 -6.35
CA ALA A 135 -9.03 2.28 -7.65
C ALA A 135 -9.13 1.24 -8.76
N VAL A 136 -10.02 1.50 -9.72
CA VAL A 136 -10.24 0.64 -10.90
C VAL A 136 -10.25 1.48 -12.18
N CYS A 137 -9.95 0.83 -13.30
CA CYS A 137 -9.99 1.40 -14.64
C CYS A 137 -11.36 1.14 -15.28
N ILE A 138 -12.10 2.21 -15.56
CA ILE A 138 -13.40 2.19 -16.25
C ILE A 138 -13.26 3.07 -17.49
N ASP A 139 -13.49 2.51 -18.67
CA ASP A 139 -13.38 3.19 -19.96
C ASP A 139 -12.02 3.89 -20.19
N GLY A 140 -10.93 3.32 -19.65
CA GLY A 140 -9.58 3.90 -19.78
C GLY A 140 -9.27 5.02 -18.80
N GLU A 141 -10.15 5.32 -17.84
CA GLU A 141 -9.92 6.33 -16.80
C GLU A 141 -10.03 5.72 -15.39
N ALA A 142 -9.38 6.35 -14.42
CA ALA A 142 -9.34 5.88 -13.04
C ALA A 142 -10.55 6.38 -12.25
N VAL A 143 -11.21 5.44 -11.57
CA VAL A 143 -12.24 5.70 -10.56
C VAL A 143 -11.74 5.22 -9.20
N LEU A 144 -11.69 6.13 -8.22
CA LEU A 144 -11.17 5.86 -6.88
C LEU A 144 -12.29 5.78 -5.86
N PHE A 145 -12.16 4.87 -4.91
CA PHE A 145 -13.06 4.70 -3.76
C PHE A 145 -12.27 4.92 -2.48
N SER A 146 -12.57 6.01 -1.75
CA SER A 146 -11.93 6.33 -0.48
C SER A 146 -12.95 6.34 0.65
N ALA A 147 -12.54 5.80 1.80
CA ALA A 147 -13.39 5.56 2.95
C ALA A 147 -12.52 5.11 4.14
N PRO A 148 -13.02 5.16 5.38
CA PRO A 148 -12.39 4.47 6.50
C PRO A 148 -12.18 2.96 6.24
N SER A 149 -11.31 2.32 7.03
CA SER A 149 -11.15 0.87 6.97
C SER A 149 -12.48 0.16 7.29
N GLY A 150 -12.77 -0.93 6.58
CA GLY A 150 -14.01 -1.71 6.76
C GLY A 150 -15.23 -1.21 5.99
N TYR A 151 -15.16 -0.05 5.31
CA TYR A 151 -16.30 0.52 4.57
C TYR A 151 -16.46 -0.03 3.14
N GLY A 152 -15.76 -1.12 2.80
CA GLY A 152 -15.97 -1.84 1.53
C GLY A 152 -15.21 -1.31 0.30
N LYS A 153 -14.16 -0.47 0.46
CA LYS A 153 -13.35 0.01 -0.68
C LYS A 153 -12.81 -1.14 -1.56
N SER A 154 -12.11 -2.07 -0.92
CA SER A 154 -11.51 -3.24 -1.56
C SER A 154 -12.57 -4.20 -2.10
N THR A 155 -13.69 -4.35 -1.38
CA THR A 155 -14.84 -5.14 -1.82
C THR A 155 -15.46 -4.57 -3.10
N LEU A 156 -15.57 -3.24 -3.20
CA LEU A 156 -16.09 -2.58 -4.39
C LEU A 156 -15.12 -2.67 -5.56
N ALA A 157 -13.81 -2.48 -5.33
CA ALA A 157 -12.80 -2.72 -6.36
C ALA A 157 -12.82 -4.17 -6.86
N ALA A 158 -12.96 -5.14 -5.96
CA ALA A 158 -13.14 -6.55 -6.33
C ALA A 158 -14.42 -6.80 -7.11
N TYR A 159 -15.54 -6.14 -6.77
CA TYR A 159 -16.77 -6.24 -7.53
C TYR A 159 -16.57 -5.80 -8.99
N PHE A 160 -15.98 -4.62 -9.20
CA PHE A 160 -15.67 -4.12 -10.55
C PHE A 160 -14.70 -5.04 -11.29
N ALA A 161 -13.67 -5.55 -10.62
CA ALA A 161 -12.69 -6.44 -11.23
C ALA A 161 -13.26 -7.81 -11.61
N LEU A 162 -14.01 -8.44 -10.72
CA LEU A 162 -14.45 -9.83 -10.87
C LEU A 162 -15.77 -9.94 -11.66
N ARG A 163 -16.70 -9.00 -11.45
CA ARG A 163 -18.03 -9.05 -12.07
C ARG A 163 -18.12 -8.28 -13.39
N HIS A 164 -17.29 -7.25 -13.54
CA HIS A 164 -17.32 -6.35 -14.71
C HIS A 164 -16.00 -6.31 -15.48
N GLN A 165 -14.98 -7.07 -15.05
CA GLN A 165 -13.68 -7.16 -15.73
C GLN A 165 -12.95 -5.82 -15.86
N HIS A 166 -13.22 -4.88 -14.95
CA HIS A 166 -12.51 -3.61 -14.89
C HIS A 166 -11.17 -3.77 -14.16
N PRO A 167 -10.02 -3.47 -14.78
CA PRO A 167 -8.72 -3.66 -14.15
C PRO A 167 -8.57 -2.86 -12.86
N VAL A 168 -8.05 -3.49 -11.80
CA VAL A 168 -7.66 -2.76 -10.57
C VAL A 168 -6.38 -1.99 -10.83
N ILE A 169 -6.29 -0.78 -10.27
CA ILE A 169 -5.10 0.07 -10.34
C ILE A 169 -4.32 0.00 -9.03
N THR A 170 -5.03 0.03 -7.89
CA THR A 170 -4.47 -0.10 -6.54
C THR A 170 -5.59 -0.40 -5.54
N ASP A 171 -5.25 -0.87 -4.33
CA ASP A 171 -6.23 -1.17 -3.28
C ASP A 171 -6.02 -0.40 -1.96
N ASP A 172 -4.85 0.20 -1.75
CA ASP A 172 -4.50 0.78 -0.44
C ASP A 172 -3.90 2.19 -0.56
N ILE A 173 -2.79 2.30 -1.27
CA ILE A 173 -2.12 3.57 -1.56
C ILE A 173 -2.43 3.96 -3.00
N ALA A 174 -3.06 5.11 -3.18
CA ALA A 174 -3.31 5.73 -4.49
C ALA A 174 -2.45 6.99 -4.66
N PRO A 175 -1.23 6.88 -5.23
CA PRO A 175 -0.37 8.02 -5.47
C PRO A 175 -0.91 8.86 -6.63
N LEU A 176 -1.16 10.14 -6.36
CA LEU A 176 -1.70 11.11 -7.31
C LEU A 176 -0.64 12.11 -7.75
N PHE A 177 -0.57 12.37 -9.05
CA PHE A 177 0.28 13.42 -9.61
C PHE A 177 -0.51 14.31 -10.58
N ALA A 178 -0.09 15.56 -10.72
CA ALA A 178 -0.67 16.49 -11.69
C ALA A 178 0.09 16.40 -13.02
N GLN A 179 -0.64 16.45 -14.12
CA GLN A 179 -0.08 16.62 -15.46
C GLN A 179 -1.01 17.56 -16.24
N GLY A 180 -0.55 18.79 -16.48
CA GLY A 180 -1.41 19.88 -16.93
C GLY A 180 -2.52 20.16 -15.90
N ASP A 181 -3.75 20.33 -16.39
CA ASP A 181 -4.93 20.61 -15.55
C ASP A 181 -5.64 19.34 -15.03
N ALA A 182 -5.01 18.17 -15.18
CA ALA A 182 -5.60 16.89 -14.80
C ALA A 182 -4.80 16.19 -13.69
N ALA A 183 -5.54 15.54 -12.79
CA ALA A 183 -4.98 14.60 -11.83
C ALA A 183 -4.85 13.21 -12.46
N TRP A 184 -3.76 12.51 -12.14
CA TRP A 184 -3.44 11.17 -12.59
C TRP A 184 -3.08 10.29 -11.41
N ILE A 185 -3.26 8.98 -11.55
CA ILE A 185 -2.90 7.97 -10.56
C ILE A 185 -1.80 7.06 -11.11
N LYS A 186 -0.83 6.71 -10.26
CA LYS A 186 0.16 5.67 -10.56
C LYS A 186 -0.35 4.30 -10.10
N PRO A 187 -0.16 3.23 -10.88
CA PRO A 187 -0.59 1.89 -10.48
C PRO A 187 0.20 1.39 -9.27
N GLY A 188 -0.47 0.70 -8.36
CA GLY A 188 0.14 0.09 -7.19
C GLY A 188 0.81 -1.23 -7.53
N TYR A 189 0.31 -2.31 -6.94
CA TYR A 189 0.77 -3.68 -7.20
C TYR A 189 -0.47 -4.60 -7.36
N PRO A 190 -0.35 -5.74 -8.08
CA PRO A 190 -1.49 -6.53 -8.56
C PRO A 190 -2.12 -7.40 -7.47
N ARG A 191 -2.69 -6.78 -6.44
CA ARG A 191 -3.30 -7.47 -5.30
C ARG A 191 -4.51 -6.71 -4.76
N LEU A 192 -5.55 -7.45 -4.39
CA LEU A 192 -6.67 -6.97 -3.58
C LEU A 192 -6.65 -7.61 -2.20
N ARG A 193 -7.06 -6.84 -1.17
CA ARG A 193 -7.21 -7.28 0.22
C ARG A 193 -8.70 -7.41 0.56
N LEU A 194 -9.18 -8.64 0.65
CA LEU A 194 -10.57 -8.94 0.99
C LEU A 194 -10.68 -9.41 2.44
N THR A 195 -11.77 -9.05 3.12
CA THR A 195 -12.11 -9.76 4.36
C THR A 195 -12.59 -11.17 4.03
N PRO A 196 -12.52 -12.13 4.96
CA PRO A 196 -13.07 -13.48 4.77
C PRO A 196 -14.51 -13.43 4.24
N GLU A 197 -15.37 -12.59 4.82
CA GLU A 197 -16.77 -12.47 4.40
C GLU A 197 -16.89 -11.95 2.96
N SER A 198 -16.05 -10.98 2.57
CA SER A 198 -16.04 -10.47 1.20
C SER A 198 -15.56 -11.54 0.22
N ALA A 199 -14.51 -12.28 0.56
CA ALA A 199 -13.99 -13.36 -0.28
C ALA A 199 -15.00 -14.50 -0.43
N GLU A 200 -15.64 -14.92 0.66
CA GLU A 200 -16.71 -15.92 0.65
C GLU A 200 -17.89 -15.47 -0.22
N ALA A 201 -18.27 -14.19 -0.18
CA ALA A 201 -19.34 -13.67 -1.02
C ALA A 201 -19.00 -13.69 -2.53
N PHE A 202 -17.73 -13.54 -2.91
CA PHE A 202 -17.32 -13.59 -4.32
C PHE A 202 -17.12 -15.00 -4.85
N PHE A 203 -16.50 -15.88 -4.06
CA PHE A 203 -15.97 -17.17 -4.52
C PHE A 203 -16.68 -18.38 -3.90
N GLY A 204 -17.49 -18.17 -2.87
CA GLY A 204 -17.95 -19.23 -1.98
C GLY A 204 -16.86 -19.65 -0.99
N ARG A 205 -17.26 -20.32 0.10
CA ARG A 205 -16.37 -20.66 1.23
C ARG A 205 -15.15 -21.48 0.82
N ASP A 206 -15.35 -22.56 0.06
CA ASP A 206 -14.26 -23.49 -0.28
C ASP A 206 -13.19 -22.86 -1.17
N HIS A 207 -13.58 -21.94 -2.05
CA HIS A 207 -12.65 -21.21 -2.93
C HIS A 207 -12.03 -19.99 -2.22
N ALA A 208 -12.73 -19.35 -1.29
CA ALA A 208 -12.17 -18.28 -0.48
C ALA A 208 -10.99 -18.76 0.36
N LEU A 209 -11.03 -20.00 0.86
CA LEU A 209 -9.92 -20.64 1.59
C LEU A 209 -8.69 -20.91 0.71
N GLN A 210 -8.84 -20.92 -0.62
CA GLN A 210 -7.72 -21.05 -1.56
C GLN A 210 -7.01 -19.72 -1.81
N LEU A 211 -7.61 -18.60 -1.42
CA LEU A 211 -6.91 -17.32 -1.38
C LEU A 211 -5.81 -17.37 -0.33
N THR A 212 -4.77 -16.58 -0.55
CA THR A 212 -3.68 -16.49 0.41
C THR A 212 -4.17 -15.77 1.66
N ALA A 213 -4.41 -16.52 2.73
CA ALA A 213 -4.68 -15.99 4.05
C ALA A 213 -3.35 -15.51 4.66
N GLU A 214 -3.15 -14.20 4.65
CA GLU A 214 -1.97 -13.57 5.21
C GLU A 214 -2.44 -12.38 6.02
N ASP A 215 -2.61 -12.60 7.31
CA ASP A 215 -2.48 -11.57 8.34
C ASP A 215 -3.53 -10.45 8.39
N TRP A 216 -3.76 -9.94 9.60
CA TRP A 216 -4.80 -8.95 9.92
C TRP A 216 -6.21 -9.35 9.48
N ASP A 217 -6.50 -10.65 9.52
CA ASP A 217 -7.79 -11.24 9.19
C ASP A 217 -8.27 -10.89 7.78
N LYS A 218 -7.36 -10.82 6.80
CA LYS A 218 -7.69 -10.60 5.39
C LYS A 218 -7.08 -11.66 4.47
N PHE A 219 -7.81 -11.93 3.40
CA PHE A 219 -7.37 -12.75 2.28
C PHE A 219 -6.87 -11.87 1.16
N TYR A 220 -5.89 -12.39 0.43
CA TYR A 220 -5.39 -11.73 -0.74
C TYR A 220 -5.78 -12.44 -2.02
N LEU A 221 -6.26 -11.62 -2.95
CA LEU A 221 -6.53 -12.03 -4.30
C LEU A 221 -5.41 -11.50 -5.21
N PRO A 222 -4.54 -12.37 -5.75
CA PRO A 222 -3.56 -11.97 -6.75
C PRO A 222 -4.27 -11.62 -8.05
N LEU A 223 -3.86 -10.53 -8.70
CA LEU A 223 -4.41 -10.05 -9.97
C LEU A 223 -3.42 -10.18 -11.12
N HIS A 224 -2.58 -11.21 -11.08
CA HIS A 224 -1.63 -11.49 -12.14
C HIS A 224 -2.36 -11.92 -13.42
N ASP A 225 -1.80 -11.53 -14.57
CA ASP A 225 -2.34 -11.69 -15.93
C ASP A 225 -2.72 -13.14 -16.36
N ALA A 226 -2.57 -14.14 -15.49
CA ALA A 226 -2.61 -15.56 -15.85
C ALA A 226 -3.67 -16.44 -15.14
N LEU A 227 -4.41 -15.94 -14.14
CA LEU A 227 -5.35 -16.79 -13.36
C LEU A 227 -6.84 -16.51 -13.59
N GLY A 228 -7.20 -15.55 -14.47
CA GLY A 228 -8.60 -15.28 -14.84
C GLY A 228 -9.46 -14.65 -13.73
N ALA A 229 -8.91 -14.41 -12.54
CA ALA A 229 -9.59 -13.76 -11.42
C ALA A 229 -9.30 -12.24 -11.41
N GLY A 230 -9.80 -11.53 -12.42
CA GLY A 230 -9.66 -10.07 -12.55
C GLY A 230 -8.36 -9.61 -13.23
N GLN A 231 -8.34 -8.35 -13.64
CA GLN A 231 -7.23 -7.72 -14.38
C GLN A 231 -6.56 -6.64 -13.54
N PHE A 232 -5.30 -6.31 -13.86
CA PHE A 232 -4.56 -5.22 -13.22
C PHE A 232 -4.07 -4.20 -14.24
N SER A 233 -4.27 -2.91 -13.97
CA SER A 233 -3.75 -1.83 -14.79
C SER A 233 -2.29 -1.55 -14.45
N THR A 234 -1.43 -1.53 -15.47
CA THR A 234 0.01 -1.28 -15.31
C THR A 234 0.43 0.10 -15.78
N GLN A 235 -0.50 0.91 -16.29
CA GLN A 235 -0.24 2.25 -16.80
C GLN A 235 -0.79 3.30 -15.83
N PRO A 236 -0.14 4.48 -15.72
CA PRO A 236 -0.76 5.64 -15.12
C PRO A 236 -2.03 6.03 -15.87
N LEU A 237 -3.08 6.41 -15.14
CA LEU A 237 -4.38 6.76 -15.72
C LEU A 237 -4.87 8.10 -15.19
N ARG A 238 -5.60 8.83 -16.03
CA ARG A 238 -6.26 10.06 -15.63
C ARG A 238 -7.34 9.75 -14.60
N VAL A 239 -7.41 10.54 -13.53
CA VAL A 239 -8.48 10.44 -12.53
C VAL A 239 -9.75 11.07 -13.08
N ARG A 240 -10.80 10.25 -13.26
CA ARG A 240 -12.13 10.70 -13.65
C ARG A 240 -12.96 11.13 -12.45
N ALA A 241 -12.93 10.33 -11.39
CA ALA A 241 -13.74 10.56 -10.20
C ALA A 241 -13.11 9.95 -8.94
N VAL A 242 -13.39 10.60 -7.80
CA VAL A 242 -13.11 10.07 -6.47
C VAL A 242 -14.44 9.99 -5.72
N TYR A 243 -14.85 8.78 -5.35
CA TYR A 243 -16.03 8.53 -4.53
C TYR A 243 -15.63 8.41 -3.06
N LEU A 244 -16.22 9.24 -2.21
CA LEU A 244 -16.09 9.14 -0.76
C LEU A 244 -17.22 8.28 -0.20
N LEU A 245 -16.91 7.07 0.23
CA LEU A 245 -17.92 6.16 0.77
C LEU A 245 -18.25 6.53 2.22
N ARG A 246 -19.54 6.58 2.52
CA ARG A 246 -20.08 6.77 3.87
C ARG A 246 -20.96 5.57 4.22
N THR A 247 -21.31 5.44 5.50
CA THR A 247 -22.15 4.33 5.98
C THR A 247 -23.45 4.21 5.18
N TRP A 248 -23.88 2.98 5.03
CA TRP A 248 -25.01 2.56 4.21
C TRP A 248 -26.32 3.05 4.82
N GLY A 249 -27.13 3.75 4.03
CA GLY A 249 -28.57 3.83 4.25
C GLY A 249 -29.27 2.71 3.49
N ASP A 250 -30.60 2.58 3.63
CA ASP A 250 -31.39 1.51 2.99
C ASP A 250 -31.35 1.55 1.46
N GLN A 251 -30.93 2.66 0.86
CA GLN A 251 -30.78 2.84 -0.58
C GLN A 251 -29.43 3.50 -0.91
N PRO A 252 -28.68 3.00 -1.91
CA PRO A 252 -27.46 3.66 -2.36
C PRO A 252 -27.81 4.99 -3.04
N THR A 253 -27.14 6.05 -2.63
CA THR A 253 -27.26 7.37 -3.25
C THR A 253 -25.89 7.92 -3.59
N ILE A 254 -25.81 8.67 -4.69
CA ILE A 254 -24.59 9.33 -5.14
C ILE A 254 -24.94 10.79 -5.38
N ALA A 255 -24.16 11.68 -4.77
CA ALA A 255 -24.30 13.12 -4.95
C ALA A 255 -22.92 13.75 -5.13
N PRO A 256 -22.77 14.77 -6.00
CA PRO A 256 -21.53 15.50 -6.15
C PRO A 256 -21.19 16.25 -4.85
N LEU A 257 -19.91 16.28 -4.49
CA LEU A 257 -19.42 17.13 -3.43
C LEU A 257 -18.93 18.44 -4.05
N ALA A 258 -19.38 19.57 -3.51
CA ALA A 258 -18.83 20.86 -3.88
C ALA A 258 -17.35 20.93 -3.44
N PRO A 259 -16.46 21.56 -4.22
CA PRO A 259 -15.13 21.91 -3.75
C PRO A 259 -15.25 22.70 -2.45
N ALA A 260 -14.44 22.35 -1.45
CA ALA A 260 -14.37 23.06 -0.17
C ALA A 260 -13.66 24.42 -0.33
#